data_AF-E1IIF8-F1
#
_entry.id   AF-E1IIF8-F1
#
_cell.length_a   1.000
_cell.length_b   1.000
_cell.length_c   1.000
_cell.angle_alpha   90.00
_cell.angle_beta   90.00
_cell.angle_gamma   90.00
#
_symmetry.space_group_name_H-M   'P 1'
#
loop_
_entity.id
_entity.type
_entity.pdbx_description
1 polymer ?
#
loop_
_entity_poly.entity_id
_entity_poly.type
_entity_poly.pdbx_seq_one_letter_code
_entity_poly.pdbx_strand_id
1 'polypeptide(L)' 'MRDDDDLVPTRWRSLFNNQDWLMHDIMVKTFWAFGVIAAIAHLAVWIWRPWLNAGI' A
#
# COMPACT_ATOMS: atom_id res chain seq x y z
N MET A 1 -14.45 -13.72 -23.28
CA MET A 1 -14.46 -12.47 -22.51
C MET A 1 -14.07 -11.38 -23.49
N ARG A 2 -14.82 -10.28 -23.54
CA ARG A 2 -14.50 -9.15 -24.41
C ARG A 2 -13.25 -8.48 -23.82
N ASP A 3 -12.20 -8.26 -24.59
CA ASP A 3 -10.94 -7.64 -24.10
C ASP A 3 -11.16 -6.23 -23.51
N ASP A 4 -12.33 -5.64 -23.77
CA ASP A 4 -12.77 -4.34 -23.28
C ASP A 4 -13.23 -4.34 -21.79
N ASP A 5 -13.48 -5.51 -21.20
CA ASP A 5 -13.93 -5.65 -19.80
C ASP A 5 -12.78 -6.03 -18.84
N ASP A 6 -11.53 -6.00 -19.31
CA ASP A 6 -10.35 -6.36 -18.52
C ASP A 6 -9.82 -5.12 -17.77
N LEU A 7 -10.08 -5.09 -16.45
CA LEU A 7 -9.63 -4.05 -15.53
C LEU A 7 -8.12 -4.13 -15.28
N VAL A 8 -7.47 -5.23 -15.67
CA VAL A 8 -6.06 -5.48 -15.45
C VAL A 8 -5.24 -4.80 -16.56
N PRO A 9 -4.27 -3.93 -16.19
CA PRO A 9 -3.34 -3.36 -17.15
C PRO A 9 -2.58 -4.46 -17.91
N THR A 10 -2.34 -4.26 -19.20
CA THR A 10 -1.78 -5.26 -20.12
C THR A 10 -0.51 -5.95 -19.60
N ARG A 11 0.38 -5.22 -18.93
CA ARG A 11 1.62 -5.75 -18.33
C ARG A 11 1.42 -6.74 -17.18
N TRP A 12 0.24 -6.78 -16.57
CA TRP A 12 -0.05 -7.58 -15.37
C TRP A 12 -1.07 -8.71 -15.60
N ARG A 13 -1.60 -8.85 -16.82
CA ARG A 13 -2.60 -9.86 -17.17
C ARG A 13 -2.11 -11.31 -17.03
N SER A 14 -0.80 -11.55 -17.08
CA SER A 14 -0.23 -12.87 -16.82
C SER A 14 -0.31 -13.30 -15.35
N LEU A 15 -0.52 -12.35 -14.45
CA LEU A 15 -0.47 -12.57 -12.99
C LEU A 15 -1.83 -12.45 -12.31
N PHE A 16 -2.74 -11.66 -12.88
CA PHE A 16 -4.02 -11.34 -12.25
C PHE A 16 -5.19 -11.46 -13.22
N ASN A 17 -6.34 -11.87 -12.70
CA ASN A 17 -7.63 -11.66 -13.32
C ASN A 17 -8.31 -10.41 -12.72
N ASN A 18 -9.49 -10.05 -13.23
CA ASN A 18 -10.25 -8.87 -12.76
C ASN A 18 -10.55 -8.88 -11.26
N GLN A 19 -10.95 -10.01 -10.70
CA GLN A 19 -11.30 -10.11 -9.28
C GLN A 19 -10.07 -9.91 -8.40
N ASP A 20 -8.96 -10.56 -8.75
CA ASP A 20 -7.70 -10.44 -8.02
C ASP A 20 -7.14 -9.02 -8.11
N TRP A 21 -7.27 -8.39 -9.27
CA TRP A 21 -6.82 -7.02 -9.48
C TRP A 21 -7.61 -5.99 -8.67
N LEU A 22 -8.93 -6.15 -8.54
CA LEU A 22 -9.75 -5.29 -7.69
C LEU A 22 -9.36 -5.42 -6.22
N MET A 23 -9.16 -6.65 -5.74
CA MET A 23 -8.70 -6.89 -4.36
C MET A 23 -7.31 -6.26 -4.14
N HIS A 24 -6.39 -6.47 -5.08
CA HIS A 24 -5.04 -5.94 -5.03
C HIS A 24 -5.02 -4.41 -4.99
N ASP A 25 -5.81 -3.75 -5.84
CA ASP A 25 -5.90 -2.30 -5.88
C ASP A 25 -6.39 -1.70 -4.55
N ILE A 26 -7.40 -2.31 -3.93
CA ILE A 26 -7.89 -1.91 -2.60
C ILE A 26 -6.81 -2.13 -1.54
N MET A 27 -6.16 -3.29 -1.53
CA MET A 27 -5.14 -3.63 -0.53
C MET A 27 -3.93 -2.71 -0.62
N VAL A 28 -3.40 -2.44 -1.82
CA VAL A 28 -2.23 -1.57 -1.98
C VAL A 28 -2.54 -0.15 -1.53
N LYS A 29 -3.71 0.40 -1.90
CA LYS A 29 -4.12 1.75 -1.49
C LYS A 29 -4.30 1.87 0.02
N THR A 30 -5.01 0.92 0.63
CA THR A 30 -5.26 0.95 2.08
C THR A 30 -3.98 0.70 2.89
N PHE A 31 -3.11 -0.22 2.44
CA PHE A 31 -1.83 -0.48 3.08
C PHE A 31 -0.92 0.75 3.05
N TRP A 32 -0.81 1.44 1.90
CA TRP A 32 -0.04 2.69 1.82
C TRP A 32 -0.64 3.81 2.66
N ALA A 33 -1.97 3.97 2.66
CA ALA A 33 -2.62 4.97 3.52
C ALA A 33 -2.32 4.73 5.00
N PHE A 34 -2.46 3.48 5.47
CA PHE A 34 -2.10 3.10 6.83
C PHE A 34 -0.61 3.28 7.11
N GLY A 35 0.26 2.84 6.20
CA GLY A 35 1.71 2.94 6.34
C GLY A 35 2.20 4.38 6.49
N VAL A 36 1.65 5.32 5.72
CA VAL A 36 1.96 6.75 5.83
C VAL A 36 1.51 7.31 7.17
N ILE A 37 0.28 7.01 7.60
CA ILE A 37 -0.23 7.45 8.90
C ILE A 37 0.62 6.89 10.04
N ALA A 38 0.93 5.60 9.99
CA ALA A 38 1.78 4.94 10.98
C ALA A 38 3.17 5.58 11.03
N ALA A 39 3.81 5.83 9.87
CA ALA A 39 5.12 6.46 9.83
C ALA A 39 5.11 7.86 10.45
N ILE A 40 4.10 8.69 10.17
CA ILE A 40 3.95 10.01 10.78
C ILE A 40 3.75 9.91 12.30
N ALA A 41 2.88 9.01 12.75
CA ALA A 41 2.62 8.81 14.17
C ALA A 41 3.89 8.36 14.92
N HIS A 42 4.63 7.41 14.36
CA HIS A 42 5.89 6.94 14.95
C HIS A 42 6.95 8.04 14.93
N LEU A 43 7.06 8.83 13.85
CA LEU A 43 7.99 9.95 13.81
C LEU A 43 7.66 11.01 14.88
N ALA A 44 6.38 11.35 15.05
CA ALA A 44 5.93 12.29 16.06
C ALA A 44 6.25 11.81 17.49
N VAL A 45 5.97 10.54 17.79
CA VAL A 45 6.30 9.94 19.10
C VAL A 45 7.82 9.83 19.28
N TRP A 46 8.57 9.55 18.21
CA TRP A 46 10.03 9.46 18.27
C TRP A 46 10.67 10.81 18.60
N ILE A 47 10.13 11.92 18.06
CA ILE A 47 10.56 13.29 18.41
C ILE A 47 10.18 13.65 19.86
N TRP A 48 8.99 13.25 20.33
CA TRP A 48 8.55 13.55 21.70
C TRP A 48 9.30 12.75 22.77
N ARG A 49 9.43 11.44 22.59
CA ARG A 49 10.11 10.53 23.51
C ARG A 49 10.85 9.46 22.71
N PRO A 50 12.13 9.67 22.39
CA PRO A 50 12.87 8.73 21.58
C PRO A 50 13.04 7.40 22.32
N TRP A 51 12.75 6.30 21.63
CA TRP A 51 12.83 4.95 22.20
C TRP A 51 14.03 4.14 21.70
N LEU A 52 14.60 4.52 20.56
CA LEU A 52 15.94 4.09 20.16
C LEU A 52 16.90 5.09 20.79
N ASN A 53 17.97 4.60 21.43
CA ASN A 53 19.11 5.43 21.86
C ASN A 53 19.75 6.06 20.61
N ALA A 54 19.09 7.06 20.04
CA ALA A 54 19.73 8.02 19.18
C ALA A 54 20.66 8.78 20.13
N GLY A 55 21.94 8.42 20.14
CA GLY A 55 22.97 9.07 20.95
C GLY A 55 23.23 10.51 20.49
N ILE A 56 22.17 11.31 20.48
CA ILE A 56 22.13 12.76 20.34
C ILE A 56 21.75 13.30 21.71
#